data_AF-A0A955YT14-F1
#
_entry.id   AF-A0A955YT14-F1
#
_cell.length_a   1.000
_cell.length_b   1.000
_cell.length_c   1.000
_cell.angle_alpha   90.00
_cell.angle_beta   90.00
_cell.angle_gamma   90.00
#
_symmetry.space_group_name_H-M   'P 1'
#
loop_
_entity.id
_entity.type
_entity.pdbx_description
1 polymer ?
#
loop_
_entity_poly.entity_id
_entity_poly.type
_entity_poly.pdbx_seq_one_letter_code
_entity_poly.pdbx_strand_id
1 'polypeptide(L)'
;MGPFAALVLATPIFGLTLAPPQGVTPFVDATPTAYVAALLQEDDVDMEASASVDTEAPGPTVSKADADEEGEEEEEDYATLMKRRAELTKIHRPFGIATYAAMALAVVAGTIQYYNLYGFFAGQGDNPCVQGNAVFGQGQCSGTPWIHLTTGLVTAGLYTTTFTISLLMPDPDNASEGDSEFAENLRLHKTLRWVHFGGMVAQMLLGIGIANPGILGIDRANDYGAMQGLATVHLATGLITFGAMTWAMLLLL
;
A
#
# COMPACT_ATOMS: atom_id res chain seq x y z
N MET A 1 34.58 -8.88 -5.32
CA MET A 1 33.23 -8.58 -5.83
C MET A 1 32.38 -8.24 -4.62
N GLY A 2 31.94 -6.97 -4.51
CA GLY A 2 31.32 -6.45 -3.27
C GLY A 2 29.86 -6.87 -3.10
N PRO A 3 29.33 -6.85 -1.86
CA PRO A 3 27.97 -7.31 -1.53
C PRO A 3 26.83 -6.49 -2.16
N PHE A 4 27.12 -5.35 -2.80
CA PHE A 4 26.13 -4.52 -3.49
C PHE A 4 25.77 -4.99 -4.91
N ALA A 5 26.49 -5.95 -5.49
CA ALA A 5 26.24 -6.43 -6.85
C ALA A 5 25.03 -7.40 -6.95
N ALA A 6 24.51 -7.90 -5.82
CA ALA A 6 23.42 -8.89 -5.82
C ALA A 6 22.01 -8.28 -5.95
N LEU A 7 21.83 -6.97 -5.70
CA LEU A 7 20.49 -6.35 -5.71
C LEU A 7 20.04 -5.83 -7.10
N VAL A 8 20.96 -5.76 -8.07
CA VAL A 8 20.70 -5.17 -9.40
C VAL A 8 20.29 -6.22 -10.44
N LEU A 9 20.38 -7.52 -10.13
CA LEU A 9 20.15 -8.60 -11.10
C LEU A 9 18.74 -9.23 -11.08
N ALA A 10 17.78 -8.70 -10.31
CA ALA A 10 16.45 -9.29 -10.15
C ALA A 10 15.29 -8.45 -10.74
N THR A 11 15.55 -7.43 -11.57
CA THR A 11 14.51 -6.75 -12.33
C THR A 11 14.49 -7.23 -13.78
N PRO A 12 13.70 -8.26 -14.14
CA PRO A 12 13.29 -8.42 -15.53
C PRO A 12 12.40 -7.23 -15.90
N ILE A 13 12.98 -6.39 -16.75
CA ILE A 13 12.35 -5.36 -17.56
C ILE A 13 11.24 -6.03 -18.40
N PHE A 14 10.00 -5.58 -18.16
CA PHE A 14 8.82 -5.60 -19.03
C PHE A 14 8.53 -6.83 -19.91
N GLY A 15 7.32 -7.36 -19.72
CA GLY A 15 6.50 -7.76 -20.86
C GLY A 15 5.96 -9.18 -20.82
N LEU A 16 5.08 -9.49 -19.87
CA LEU A 16 4.01 -10.45 -20.07
C LEU A 16 2.76 -9.89 -19.36
N THR A 17 1.60 -10.22 -19.91
CA THR A 17 0.31 -9.98 -19.27
C THR A 17 -0.38 -11.33 -19.24
N LEU A 18 -0.67 -11.87 -18.07
CA LEU A 18 -1.76 -12.81 -17.93
C LEU A 18 -3.08 -12.04 -18.07
N ALA A 19 -3.42 -11.71 -19.32
CA ALA A 19 -4.80 -11.43 -19.65
C ALA A 19 -5.56 -12.76 -19.54
N PRO A 20 -6.72 -12.83 -18.85
CA PRO A 20 -7.61 -13.97 -19.03
C PRO A 20 -7.90 -14.13 -20.53
N PRO A 21 -8.12 -15.36 -21.06
CA PRO A 21 -8.30 -15.59 -22.48
C PRO A 21 -9.35 -14.62 -23.03
N GLN A 22 -8.88 -13.66 -23.83
CA GLN A 22 -9.68 -12.57 -24.38
C GLN A 22 -10.60 -13.15 -25.46
N GLY A 23 -11.87 -13.36 -25.12
CA GLY A 23 -12.91 -13.48 -26.11
C GLY A 23 -13.22 -12.11 -26.72
N VAL A 24 -12.60 -11.82 -27.88
CA VAL A 24 -13.00 -10.80 -28.89
C VAL A 24 -12.81 -9.32 -28.51
N THR A 25 -12.01 -8.61 -29.32
CA THR A 25 -11.72 -7.15 -29.29
C THR A 25 -12.75 -6.36 -30.17
N PRO A 26 -12.79 -5.00 -30.22
CA PRO A 26 -11.68 -4.15 -30.72
C PRO A 26 -11.40 -2.82 -29.97
N PHE A 27 -10.10 -2.49 -30.01
CA PHE A 27 -9.39 -1.21 -30.07
C PHE A 27 -10.20 0.11 -30.19
N VAL A 28 -9.93 1.09 -29.31
CA VAL A 28 -10.03 2.54 -29.60
C VAL A 28 -8.93 3.32 -28.85
N ASP A 29 -8.17 4.10 -29.62
CA ASP A 29 -7.21 5.13 -29.20
C ASP A 29 -7.88 6.25 -28.38
N ALA A 30 -7.27 6.69 -27.28
CA ALA A 30 -7.58 7.99 -26.69
C ALA A 30 -6.38 8.63 -25.99
N THR A 31 -6.05 9.83 -26.44
CA THR A 31 -4.99 10.75 -25.98
C THR A 31 -5.29 11.37 -24.60
N PRO A 32 -4.27 11.72 -23.78
CA PRO A 32 -4.47 12.24 -22.43
C PRO A 32 -4.39 13.77 -22.40
N THR A 33 -5.50 14.48 -22.19
CA THR A 33 -5.44 15.94 -21.89
C THR A 33 -6.56 16.49 -20.99
N ALA A 34 -7.41 15.65 -20.39
CA ALA A 34 -8.61 16.15 -19.70
C ALA A 34 -8.62 16.06 -18.16
N TYR A 35 -7.57 15.57 -17.50
CA TYR A 35 -7.68 15.17 -16.08
C TYR A 35 -7.32 16.22 -15.02
N VAL A 36 -6.97 17.46 -15.39
CA VAL A 36 -6.56 18.49 -14.41
C VAL A 36 -7.74 19.37 -13.92
N ALA A 37 -8.90 19.34 -14.58
CA ALA A 37 -10.02 20.21 -14.22
C ALA A 37 -10.93 19.69 -13.08
N ALA A 38 -10.78 18.42 -12.66
CA ALA A 38 -11.71 17.79 -11.71
C ALA A 38 -11.26 17.84 -10.23
N LEU A 39 -10.09 18.44 -9.91
CA LEU A 39 -9.53 18.44 -8.55
C LEU A 39 -9.62 19.79 -7.81
N LEU A 40 -10.39 20.77 -8.30
CA LEU A 40 -10.48 22.11 -7.70
C LEU A 40 -11.92 22.57 -7.43
N GLN A 41 -12.78 21.72 -6.86
CA GLN A 41 -14.07 22.18 -6.34
C GLN A 41 -14.22 21.77 -4.88
N GLU A 42 -13.82 22.69 -3.99
CA GLU A 42 -14.04 22.66 -2.55
C GLU A 42 -15.39 23.32 -2.18
N ASP A 43 -15.95 22.82 -1.07
CA ASP A 43 -16.91 23.40 -0.12
C ASP A 43 -18.33 23.82 -0.55
N ASP A 44 -19.34 23.18 0.06
CA ASP A 44 -20.03 23.77 1.24
C ASP A 44 -20.93 22.71 1.91
N VAL A 45 -20.83 22.60 3.24
CA VAL A 45 -21.61 21.70 4.11
C VAL A 45 -22.58 22.54 4.92
N ASP A 46 -23.88 22.39 4.68
CA ASP A 46 -24.93 22.88 5.58
C ASP A 46 -25.61 21.71 6.28
N MET A 47 -25.49 21.70 7.62
CA MET A 47 -26.03 20.70 8.53
C MET A 47 -27.18 21.35 9.32
N GLU A 48 -28.42 21.08 8.94
CA GLU A 48 -29.59 21.42 9.76
C GLU A 48 -30.26 20.17 10.33
N ALA A 49 -30.30 20.11 11.65
CA ALA A 49 -31.07 19.17 12.44
C ALA A 49 -32.46 19.74 12.71
N SER A 50 -33.52 18.94 12.51
CA SER A 50 -34.77 19.14 13.22
C SER A 50 -35.44 17.81 13.55
N ALA A 51 -35.65 17.61 14.85
CA ALA A 51 -36.46 16.55 15.41
C ALA A 51 -37.89 17.09 15.59
N SER A 52 -38.89 16.28 15.28
CA SER A 52 -40.18 16.34 15.96
C SER A 52 -40.78 14.94 16.04
N VAL A 53 -41.12 14.57 17.27
CA VAL A 53 -41.86 13.39 17.67
C VAL A 53 -43.32 13.80 17.69
N ASP A 54 -44.20 13.00 17.11
CA ASP A 54 -45.59 12.94 17.57
C ASP A 54 -46.17 11.54 17.43
N THR A 55 -47.01 11.23 18.41
CA THR A 55 -47.48 9.91 18.84
C THR A 55 -48.94 9.73 18.43
N GLU A 56 -49.31 8.65 17.74
CA GLU A 56 -50.66 8.08 17.88
C GLU A 56 -50.75 6.62 17.37
N ALA A 57 -51.33 5.76 18.21
CA ALA A 57 -51.91 4.44 17.90
C ALA A 57 -53.25 4.41 18.67
N PRO A 58 -54.33 3.72 18.21
CA PRO A 58 -54.31 2.27 17.94
C PRO A 58 -55.31 1.74 16.87
N GLY A 59 -55.14 0.49 16.44
CA GLY A 59 -56.25 -0.35 15.93
C GLY A 59 -55.89 -1.29 14.76
N PRO A 60 -56.18 -2.61 14.84
CA PRO A 60 -55.65 -3.60 13.91
C PRO A 60 -56.63 -3.90 12.76
N THR A 61 -56.14 -3.90 11.53
CA THR A 61 -56.81 -4.55 10.39
C THR A 61 -55.83 -5.48 9.71
N VAL A 62 -56.11 -6.77 9.85
CA VAL A 62 -55.51 -7.86 9.10
C VAL A 62 -55.95 -7.74 7.64
N SER A 63 -55.04 -7.41 6.75
CA SER A 63 -55.15 -7.76 5.32
C SER A 63 -53.95 -8.62 4.96
N LYS A 64 -54.28 -9.78 4.41
CA LYS A 64 -53.40 -10.84 3.91
C LYS A 64 -53.32 -10.66 2.39
N ALA A 65 -52.16 -10.96 1.80
CA ALA A 65 -51.75 -10.74 0.40
C ALA A 65 -51.22 -9.31 0.20
N ASP A 66 -49.96 -9.07 -0.17
CA ASP A 66 -49.07 -9.75 -1.13
C ASP A 66 -47.67 -9.93 -0.50
N ALA A 67 -47.01 -11.09 -0.50
CA ALA A 67 -46.28 -11.72 -1.60
C ALA A 67 -45.27 -10.76 -2.27
N ASP A 68 -44.00 -10.96 -1.89
CA ASP A 68 -42.78 -10.69 -2.65
C ASP A 68 -42.36 -9.21 -2.85
N GLU A 69 -41.79 -8.62 -1.80
CA GLU A 69 -40.69 -7.66 -1.93
C GLU A 69 -39.55 -8.15 -1.01
N GLU A 70 -39.05 -9.35 -1.29
CA GLU A 70 -37.69 -9.71 -0.87
C GLU A 70 -36.72 -8.88 -1.73
N GLY A 71 -35.81 -8.19 -1.07
CA GLY A 71 -34.99 -7.13 -1.64
C GLY A 71 -34.30 -7.53 -2.94
N GLU A 72 -34.68 -6.84 -4.02
CA GLU A 72 -33.84 -6.68 -5.20
C GLU A 72 -32.70 -5.74 -4.82
N GLU A 73 -31.68 -6.26 -4.13
CA GLU A 73 -30.33 -5.71 -4.31
C GLU A 73 -30.02 -5.88 -5.80
N GLU A 74 -29.97 -4.77 -6.54
CA GLU A 74 -29.58 -4.75 -7.96
C GLU A 74 -28.31 -5.58 -8.13
N GLU A 75 -28.44 -6.79 -8.67
CA GLU A 75 -27.34 -7.59 -9.16
C GLU A 75 -26.72 -6.76 -10.30
N GLU A 76 -25.69 -5.94 -9.98
CA GLU A 76 -24.99 -5.12 -10.97
C GLU A 76 -24.67 -6.03 -12.18
N ASP A 77 -25.21 -5.69 -13.36
CA ASP A 77 -25.04 -6.49 -14.57
C ASP A 77 -23.56 -6.88 -14.75
N TYR A 78 -23.29 -8.17 -14.96
CA TYR A 78 -21.95 -8.73 -15.05
C TYR A 78 -21.04 -7.93 -16.02
N ALA A 79 -21.61 -7.45 -17.14
CA ALA A 79 -20.88 -6.62 -18.09
C ALA A 79 -20.43 -5.28 -17.49
N THR A 80 -21.24 -4.71 -16.59
CA THR A 80 -20.92 -3.48 -15.83
C THR A 80 -19.79 -3.72 -14.84
N LEU A 81 -19.82 -4.83 -14.08
CA LEU A 81 -18.74 -5.21 -13.17
C LEU A 81 -17.42 -5.42 -13.91
N MET A 82 -17.46 -6.09 -15.07
CA MET A 82 -16.27 -6.31 -15.90
C MET A 82 -15.72 -5.01 -16.50
N LYS A 83 -16.59 -4.10 -16.94
CA LYS A 83 -16.17 -2.77 -17.41
C LYS A 83 -15.51 -1.97 -16.29
N ARG A 84 -16.12 -1.94 -15.10
CA ARG A 84 -15.58 -1.27 -13.91
C ARG A 84 -14.22 -1.85 -13.50
N ARG A 85 -14.08 -3.19 -13.50
CA ARG A 85 -12.80 -3.87 -13.26
C ARG A 85 -11.72 -3.42 -14.24
N ALA A 86 -12.05 -3.36 -15.53
CA ALA A 86 -11.11 -2.94 -16.57
C ALA A 86 -10.68 -1.48 -16.40
N GLU A 87 -11.60 -0.59 -16.03
CA GLU A 87 -11.31 0.82 -15.74
C GLU A 87 -10.40 0.99 -14.52
N LEU A 88 -10.71 0.32 -13.41
CA LEU A 88 -9.87 0.36 -12.21
C LEU A 88 -8.48 -0.24 -12.46
N THR A 89 -8.39 -1.32 -13.26
CA THR A 89 -7.10 -1.95 -13.61
C THR A 89 -6.16 -1.00 -14.35
N LYS A 90 -6.69 -0.15 -15.23
CA LYS A 90 -5.89 0.87 -15.96
C LYS A 90 -5.20 1.86 -15.02
N ILE A 91 -5.80 2.14 -13.87
CA ILE A 91 -5.24 3.04 -12.85
C ILE A 91 -4.40 2.25 -11.84
N HIS A 92 -4.89 1.10 -11.38
CA HIS A 92 -4.23 0.26 -10.38
C HIS A 92 -2.82 -0.15 -10.81
N ARG A 93 -2.65 -0.56 -12.07
CA ARG A 93 -1.37 -1.07 -12.57
C ARG A 93 -0.22 -0.04 -12.53
N PRO A 94 -0.35 1.17 -13.11
CA PRO A 94 0.71 2.17 -13.02
C PRO A 94 0.97 2.63 -11.58
N PHE A 95 -0.08 2.80 -10.77
CA PHE A 95 0.08 3.13 -9.35
C PHE A 95 0.78 2.01 -8.55
N GLY A 96 0.50 0.74 -8.87
CA GLY A 96 1.20 -0.42 -8.30
C GLY A 96 2.69 -0.42 -8.63
N ILE A 97 3.05 -0.16 -9.90
CA ILE A 97 4.46 -0.03 -10.32
C ILE A 97 5.14 1.16 -9.60
N ALA A 98 4.46 2.30 -9.52
CA ALA A 98 4.97 3.47 -8.83
C ALA A 98 5.17 3.20 -7.32
N THR A 99 4.21 2.52 -6.68
CA THR A 99 4.29 2.11 -5.27
C THR A 99 5.47 1.16 -5.05
N TYR A 100 5.65 0.17 -5.92
CA TYR A 100 6.77 -0.75 -5.87
C TYR A 100 8.12 -0.02 -5.98
N ALA A 101 8.25 0.87 -6.96
CA ALA A 101 9.47 1.66 -7.16
C ALA A 101 9.76 2.59 -5.96
N ALA A 102 8.72 3.26 -5.43
CA ALA A 102 8.85 4.11 -4.25
C ALA A 102 9.27 3.30 -3.02
N MET A 103 8.67 2.13 -2.80
CA MET A 103 9.04 1.23 -1.71
C MET A 103 10.49 0.75 -1.83
N ALA A 104 10.94 0.40 -3.03
CA ALA A 104 12.34 0.04 -3.26
C ALA A 104 13.29 1.18 -2.88
N LEU A 105 12.97 2.42 -3.27
CA LEU A 105 13.74 3.60 -2.88
C LEU A 105 13.70 3.85 -1.36
N ALA A 106 12.56 3.66 -0.71
CA ALA A 106 12.42 3.80 0.74
C ALA A 106 13.25 2.76 1.50
N VAL A 107 13.29 1.50 1.03
CA VAL A 107 14.15 0.44 1.59
C VAL A 107 15.62 0.80 1.44
N VAL A 108 16.04 1.25 0.26
CA VAL A 108 17.44 1.68 0.02
C VAL A 108 17.80 2.85 0.93
N ALA A 109 16.96 3.89 0.99
CA ALA A 109 17.18 5.05 1.85
C ALA A 109 17.22 4.67 3.33
N GLY A 110 16.31 3.79 3.79
CA GLY A 110 16.26 3.29 5.16
C GLY A 110 17.49 2.45 5.52
N THR A 111 17.98 1.65 4.58
CA THR A 111 19.22 0.86 4.73
C THR A 111 20.43 1.78 4.88
N ILE A 112 20.50 2.85 4.07
CA ILE A 112 21.57 3.85 4.16
C ILE A 112 21.50 4.59 5.50
N GLN A 113 20.30 5.00 5.93
CA GLN A 113 20.11 5.63 7.24
C GLN A 113 20.54 4.70 8.38
N TYR A 114 20.14 3.42 8.33
CA TYR A 114 20.56 2.42 9.31
C TYR A 114 22.09 2.30 9.36
N TYR A 115 22.73 2.18 8.19
CA TYR A 115 24.19 2.12 8.09
C TYR A 115 24.84 3.36 8.70
N ASN A 116 24.38 4.56 8.37
CA ASN A 116 24.93 5.80 8.89
C ASN A 116 24.86 5.87 10.43
N LEU A 117 23.70 5.56 11.00
CA LEU A 117 23.44 5.70 12.43
C LEU A 117 24.01 4.58 13.29
N TYR A 118 24.06 3.35 12.75
CA TYR A 118 24.38 2.16 13.54
C TYR A 118 25.54 1.33 12.99
N GLY A 119 25.85 1.45 11.70
CA GLY A 119 26.76 0.57 10.99
C GLY A 119 26.28 -0.88 10.92
N PHE A 120 26.76 -1.64 9.95
CA PHE A 120 26.58 -3.09 9.96
C PHE A 120 27.66 -3.70 10.83
N PHE A 121 27.27 -4.28 11.96
CA PHE A 121 28.17 -4.89 12.95
C PHE A 121 29.12 -3.90 13.63
N ALA A 122 28.84 -2.59 13.57
CA ALA A 122 29.60 -1.57 14.27
C ALA A 122 29.03 -1.30 15.67
N GLY A 123 29.90 -0.82 16.56
CA GLY A 123 29.51 -0.29 17.87
C GLY A 123 29.14 1.19 17.82
N GLN A 124 28.65 1.72 18.95
CA GLN A 124 28.27 3.14 19.08
C GLN A 124 29.39 4.11 18.69
N GLY A 125 30.65 3.77 18.94
CA GLY A 125 31.81 4.62 18.63
C GLY A 125 32.37 4.47 17.22
N ASP A 126 31.79 3.61 16.37
CA ASP A 126 32.42 3.19 15.11
C ASP A 126 31.47 3.24 13.90
N ASN A 127 30.29 3.86 14.05
CA ASN A 127 29.37 4.05 12.93
C ASN A 127 29.80 5.27 12.06
N PRO A 128 29.33 5.35 10.80
CA PRO A 128 29.71 6.41 9.89
C PRO A 128 29.40 7.84 10.33
N CYS A 129 28.36 8.01 11.14
CA CYS A 129 28.05 9.30 11.74
C CYS A 129 29.13 9.74 12.75
N VAL A 130 29.64 8.83 13.57
CA VAL A 130 30.74 9.12 14.51
C VAL A 130 32.07 9.33 13.78
N GLN A 131 32.34 8.55 12.73
CA GLN A 131 33.58 8.65 11.96
C GLN A 131 33.64 9.85 11.01
N GLY A 132 32.55 10.60 10.84
CA GLY A 132 32.53 11.75 9.93
C GLY A 132 32.36 11.39 8.45
N ASN A 133 31.98 10.15 8.10
CA ASN A 133 31.88 9.64 6.73
C ASN A 133 30.47 9.14 6.33
N ALA A 134 29.41 9.69 6.94
CA ALA A 134 28.03 9.36 6.62
C ALA A 134 27.69 9.56 5.13
N VAL A 135 26.98 8.59 4.56
CA VAL A 135 26.43 8.63 3.20
C VAL A 135 25.40 9.75 3.10
N PHE A 136 25.48 10.58 2.06
CA PHE A 136 24.72 11.83 1.91
C PHE A 136 25.03 12.92 2.95
N GLY A 137 26.16 12.81 3.65
CA GLY A 137 26.71 13.84 4.52
C GLY A 137 26.20 13.79 5.97
N GLN A 138 26.90 14.51 6.84
CA GLN A 138 26.67 14.52 8.29
C GLN A 138 25.31 15.11 8.71
N GLY A 139 24.62 15.83 7.81
CA GLY A 139 23.25 16.28 8.04
C GLY A 139 22.25 15.13 8.24
N GLN A 140 22.58 13.90 7.83
CA GLN A 140 21.74 12.71 8.04
C GLN A 140 21.92 12.07 9.43
N CYS A 141 22.79 12.60 10.30
CA CYS A 141 23.13 11.99 11.59
C CYS A 141 22.33 12.54 12.78
N SER A 142 21.61 13.65 12.57
CA SER A 142 20.80 14.31 13.59
C SER A 142 19.35 14.46 13.12
N GLY A 143 18.41 14.38 14.06
CA GLY A 143 16.98 14.43 13.75
C GLY A 143 16.50 13.26 12.88
N THR A 144 15.44 13.51 12.09
CA THR A 144 14.88 12.55 11.14
C THR A 144 15.48 12.79 9.75
N PRO A 145 16.26 11.83 9.21
CA PRO A 145 16.88 11.95 7.89
C PRO A 145 15.84 12.17 6.79
N TRP A 146 15.93 13.31 6.11
CA TRP A 146 14.88 13.75 5.19
C TRP A 146 14.73 12.85 3.96
N ILE A 147 15.81 12.22 3.48
CA ILE A 147 15.76 11.35 2.29
C ILE A 147 14.87 10.14 2.54
N HIS A 148 15.07 9.46 3.67
CA HIS A 148 14.24 8.32 4.06
C HIS A 148 12.82 8.75 4.41
N LEU A 149 12.64 9.87 5.10
CA LEU A 149 11.31 10.40 5.41
C LEU A 149 10.51 10.70 4.15
N THR A 150 11.07 11.43 3.19
CA THR A 150 10.39 11.79 1.94
C THR A 150 10.02 10.55 1.13
N THR A 151 10.94 9.59 0.99
CA THR A 151 10.65 8.33 0.29
C THR A 151 9.59 7.49 1.02
N GLY A 152 9.60 7.50 2.35
CA GLY A 152 8.57 6.87 3.18
C GLY A 152 7.18 7.49 2.99
N LEU A 153 7.08 8.82 2.99
CA LEU A 153 5.81 9.54 2.78
C LEU A 153 5.25 9.32 1.38
N VAL A 154 6.10 9.38 0.34
CA VAL A 154 5.70 9.10 -1.04
C VAL A 154 5.21 7.66 -1.18
N THR A 155 5.93 6.70 -0.60
CA THR A 155 5.51 5.29 -0.56
C THR A 155 4.17 5.14 0.12
N ALA A 156 3.96 5.76 1.29
CA ALA A 156 2.71 5.67 2.04
C ALA A 156 1.52 6.21 1.23
N GLY A 157 1.67 7.35 0.56
CA GLY A 157 0.63 7.93 -0.29
C GLY A 157 0.29 7.03 -1.49
N LEU A 158 1.31 6.61 -2.25
CA LEU A 158 1.13 5.71 -3.41
C LEU A 158 0.52 4.37 -3.00
N TYR A 159 0.99 3.80 -1.90
CA TYR A 159 0.50 2.54 -1.36
C TYR A 159 -0.97 2.64 -0.95
N THR A 160 -1.35 3.70 -0.23
CA THR A 160 -2.73 3.92 0.22
C THR A 160 -3.68 3.99 -0.97
N THR A 161 -3.32 4.76 -2.01
CA THR A 161 -4.10 4.84 -3.26
C THR A 161 -4.20 3.47 -3.93
N THR A 162 -3.07 2.79 -4.13
CA THR A 162 -3.04 1.49 -4.82
C THR A 162 -3.83 0.42 -4.07
N PHE A 163 -3.71 0.37 -2.75
CA PHE A 163 -4.41 -0.57 -1.88
C PHE A 163 -5.92 -0.30 -1.87
N THR A 164 -6.33 0.97 -1.80
CA THR A 164 -7.74 1.35 -1.88
C THR A 164 -8.35 0.92 -3.22
N ILE A 165 -7.67 1.17 -4.34
CA ILE A 165 -8.12 0.70 -5.66
C ILE A 165 -8.21 -0.83 -5.70
N SER A 166 -7.29 -1.54 -5.05
CA SER A 166 -7.33 -3.02 -4.95
C SER A 166 -8.55 -3.53 -4.18
N LEU A 167 -9.01 -2.82 -3.15
CA LEU A 167 -10.21 -3.19 -2.40
C LEU A 167 -11.50 -2.91 -3.17
N LEU A 168 -11.50 -1.89 -4.04
CA LEU A 168 -12.65 -1.50 -4.84
C LEU A 168 -12.82 -2.33 -6.13
N MET A 169 -11.86 -3.20 -6.46
CA MET A 169 -11.88 -3.98 -7.70
C MET A 169 -12.88 -5.15 -7.58
N PRO A 170 -13.94 -5.20 -8.40
CA PRO A 170 -14.92 -6.28 -8.34
C PRO A 170 -14.34 -7.60 -8.86
N ASP A 171 -14.83 -8.72 -8.32
CA ASP A 171 -14.44 -10.08 -8.69
C ASP A 171 -15.68 -10.95 -9.03
N PRO A 172 -16.40 -10.63 -10.12
CA PRO A 172 -17.70 -11.27 -10.42
C PRO A 172 -17.60 -12.77 -10.74
N ASP A 173 -16.43 -13.24 -11.19
CA ASP A 173 -16.20 -14.63 -11.57
C ASP A 173 -15.75 -15.53 -10.41
N ASN A 174 -15.59 -14.97 -9.20
CA ASN A 174 -14.90 -15.63 -8.10
C ASN A 174 -13.61 -16.31 -8.57
N ALA A 175 -12.79 -15.56 -9.33
CA ALA A 175 -11.68 -16.13 -10.11
C ALA A 175 -10.60 -16.84 -9.25
N SER A 176 -10.69 -16.73 -7.92
CA SER A 176 -9.85 -17.43 -6.94
C SER A 176 -10.40 -18.77 -6.43
N GLU A 177 -11.61 -19.19 -6.81
CA GLU A 177 -12.26 -20.40 -6.25
C GLU A 177 -11.94 -21.71 -7.00
N GLY A 178 -11.31 -21.64 -8.17
CA GLY A 178 -10.95 -22.83 -8.95
C GLY A 178 -9.66 -23.55 -8.51
N ASP A 179 -9.43 -24.72 -9.10
CA ASP A 179 -8.21 -25.54 -8.93
C ASP A 179 -7.14 -25.26 -10.00
N SER A 180 -7.32 -24.22 -10.81
CA SER A 180 -6.33 -23.83 -11.81
C SER A 180 -5.12 -23.15 -11.17
N GLU A 181 -3.96 -23.23 -11.81
CA GLU A 181 -2.76 -22.49 -11.42
C GLU A 181 -3.04 -20.98 -11.29
N PHE A 182 -3.89 -20.44 -12.18
CA PHE A 182 -4.32 -19.05 -12.11
C PHE A 182 -5.09 -18.74 -10.82
N ALA A 183 -6.06 -19.58 -10.46
CA ALA A 183 -6.83 -19.42 -9.23
C ALA A 183 -5.93 -19.54 -7.99
N GLU A 184 -4.96 -20.46 -8.00
CA GLU A 184 -3.97 -20.59 -6.93
C GLU A 184 -3.10 -19.34 -6.78
N ASN A 185 -2.52 -18.84 -7.87
CA ASN A 185 -1.73 -17.61 -7.88
C ASN A 185 -2.56 -16.40 -7.40
N LEU A 186 -3.83 -16.32 -7.79
CA LEU A 186 -4.72 -15.26 -7.35
C LEU A 186 -5.04 -15.34 -5.85
N ARG A 187 -5.25 -16.54 -5.28
CA ARG A 187 -5.40 -16.72 -3.83
C ARG A 187 -4.14 -16.30 -3.08
N LEU A 188 -2.97 -16.69 -3.60
CA LEU A 188 -1.69 -16.30 -3.02
C LEU A 188 -1.48 -14.79 -3.08
N HIS A 189 -1.82 -14.14 -4.20
CA HIS A 189 -1.78 -12.69 -4.33
C HIS A 189 -2.71 -11.99 -3.32
N LYS A 190 -3.96 -12.47 -3.16
CA LYS A 190 -4.91 -11.97 -2.15
C LYS A 190 -4.39 -12.14 -0.73
N THR A 191 -3.68 -13.23 -0.44
CA THR A 191 -3.03 -13.45 0.86
C THR A 191 -1.87 -12.50 1.09
N LEU A 192 -0.98 -12.36 0.11
CA LEU A 192 0.18 -11.48 0.17
C LEU A 192 -0.23 -10.01 0.31
N ARG A 193 -1.38 -9.62 -0.25
CA ARG A 193 -1.99 -8.31 -0.04
C ARG A 193 -2.10 -7.96 1.44
N TRP A 194 -2.57 -8.90 2.25
CA TRP A 194 -2.71 -8.70 3.69
C TRP A 194 -1.37 -8.74 4.42
N VAL A 195 -0.45 -9.59 3.97
CA VAL A 195 0.92 -9.65 4.52
C VAL A 195 1.62 -8.32 4.34
N HIS A 196 1.67 -7.78 3.12
CA HIS A 196 2.35 -6.51 2.90
C HIS A 196 1.57 -5.32 3.48
N PHE A 197 0.23 -5.40 3.60
CA PHE A 197 -0.54 -4.38 4.34
C PHE A 197 -0.17 -4.33 5.81
N GLY A 198 -0.15 -5.47 6.50
CA GLY A 198 0.29 -5.54 7.90
C GLY A 198 1.71 -5.03 8.07
N GLY A 199 2.60 -5.38 7.13
CA GLY A 199 3.97 -4.89 7.08
C GLY A 199 4.08 -3.37 6.95
N MET A 200 3.31 -2.75 6.06
CA MET A 200 3.26 -1.29 5.89
C MET A 200 2.79 -0.58 7.15
N VAL A 201 1.72 -1.07 7.80
CA VAL A 201 1.23 -0.51 9.06
C VAL A 201 2.30 -0.62 10.16
N ALA A 202 2.93 -1.79 10.29
CA ALA A 202 3.97 -2.01 11.28
C ALA A 202 5.17 -1.08 11.06
N GLN A 203 5.59 -0.85 9.82
CA GLN A 203 6.66 0.10 9.49
C GLN A 203 6.31 1.53 9.90
N MET A 204 5.09 2.00 9.62
CA MET A 204 4.67 3.35 10.01
C MET A 204 4.75 3.52 11.53
N LEU A 205 4.21 2.57 12.29
CA LEU A 205 4.22 2.61 13.76
C LEU A 205 5.66 2.56 14.32
N LEU A 206 6.48 1.64 13.82
CA LEU A 206 7.89 1.53 14.22
C LEU A 206 8.68 2.79 13.87
N GLY A 207 8.47 3.35 12.67
CA GLY A 207 9.13 4.57 12.21
C GLY A 207 8.77 5.78 13.09
N ILE A 208 7.49 5.92 13.44
CA ILE A 208 7.01 6.97 14.37
C ILE A 208 7.68 6.79 15.74
N GLY A 209 7.72 5.57 16.28
CA GLY A 209 8.35 5.28 17.58
C GLY A 209 9.84 5.60 17.59
N ILE A 210 10.57 5.23 16.53
CA ILE A 210 12.01 5.49 16.39
C ILE A 210 12.32 6.97 16.20
N ALA A 211 11.47 7.69 15.45
CA ALA A 211 11.61 9.12 15.21
C ALA A 211 11.26 9.96 16.45
N ASN A 212 10.44 9.42 17.35
CA ASN A 212 9.97 10.08 18.57
C ASN A 212 10.32 9.24 19.82
N PRO A 213 11.61 8.98 20.09
CA PRO A 213 12.03 8.01 21.09
C PRO A 213 11.63 8.42 22.53
N GLY A 214 11.38 9.72 22.76
CA GLY A 214 10.81 10.21 24.02
C GLY A 214 9.43 9.63 24.37
N ILE A 215 8.63 9.17 23.39
CA ILE A 215 7.36 8.47 23.65
C ILE A 215 7.61 7.11 24.32
N LEU A 216 8.76 6.50 24.06
CA LEU A 216 9.17 5.21 24.60
C LEU A 216 10.06 5.34 25.85
N GLY A 217 10.39 6.58 26.26
CA GLY A 217 11.29 6.84 27.39
C GLY A 217 12.74 6.41 27.16
N ILE A 218 13.17 6.28 25.90
CA ILE A 218 14.53 5.89 25.50
C ILE A 218 15.19 7.00 24.68
N ASP A 219 16.51 7.04 24.63
CA ASP A 219 17.22 7.91 23.70
C ASP A 219 18.48 7.27 23.11
N ARG A 220 18.94 7.77 21.96
CA ARG A 220 20.07 7.15 21.25
C ARG A 220 21.41 7.30 21.98
N ALA A 221 21.57 8.33 22.82
CA ALA A 221 22.83 8.56 23.53
C ALA A 221 22.98 7.63 24.73
N ASN A 222 21.89 7.39 25.46
CA ASN A 222 21.87 6.55 26.66
C ASN A 222 21.46 5.08 26.37
N ASP A 223 20.56 4.86 25.42
CA ASP A 223 19.97 3.55 25.09
C ASP A 223 20.29 3.10 23.66
N TYR A 224 21.54 3.29 23.24
CA TYR A 224 21.98 2.99 21.86
C TYR A 224 21.60 1.59 21.39
N GLY A 225 21.80 0.56 22.22
CA GLY A 225 21.47 -0.83 21.88
C GLY A 225 19.98 -1.07 21.68
N ALA A 226 19.13 -0.44 22.48
CA ALA A 226 17.67 -0.53 22.33
C ALA A 226 17.22 0.15 21.03
N MET A 227 17.75 1.35 20.75
CA MET A 227 17.46 2.09 19.52
C MET A 227 17.97 1.37 18.28
N GLN A 228 19.15 0.76 18.35
CA GLN A 228 19.68 -0.10 17.29
C GLN A 228 18.77 -1.30 17.06
N GLY A 229 18.35 -1.99 18.12
CA GLY A 229 17.42 -3.12 18.03
C GLY A 229 16.10 -2.76 17.37
N LEU A 230 15.47 -1.65 17.77
CA LEU A 230 14.25 -1.15 17.13
C LEU A 230 14.47 -0.81 15.65
N ALA A 231 15.59 -0.16 15.32
CA ALA A 231 15.94 0.14 13.94
C ALA A 231 16.21 -1.11 13.11
N THR A 232 16.81 -2.16 13.68
CA THR A 232 17.01 -3.45 13.03
C THR A 232 15.67 -4.12 12.74
N VAL A 233 14.74 -4.12 13.71
CA VAL A 233 13.39 -4.66 13.53
C VAL A 233 12.67 -3.89 12.42
N HIS A 234 12.71 -2.55 12.45
CA HIS A 234 12.09 -1.72 11.42
C HIS A 234 12.67 -2.01 10.02
N LEU A 235 13.99 -2.13 9.89
CA LEU A 235 14.64 -2.50 8.63
C LEU A 235 14.24 -3.90 8.15
N ALA A 236 14.23 -4.89 9.05
CA ALA A 236 13.83 -6.25 8.73
C ALA A 236 12.37 -6.34 8.28
N THR A 237 11.46 -5.66 8.99
CA THR A 237 10.05 -5.53 8.58
C THR A 237 9.94 -4.84 7.21
N GLY A 238 10.76 -3.81 6.97
CA GLY A 238 10.97 -3.17 5.67
C GLY A 238 11.22 -4.18 4.54
N LEU A 239 12.27 -4.98 4.72
CA LEU A 239 12.71 -5.97 3.74
C LEU A 239 11.68 -7.09 3.51
N ILE A 240 11.06 -7.60 4.58
CA ILE A 240 10.01 -8.64 4.49
C ILE A 240 8.80 -8.12 3.71
N THR A 241 8.36 -6.91 4.03
CA THR A 241 7.20 -6.29 3.37
C THR A 241 7.48 -6.03 1.90
N PHE A 242 8.66 -5.49 1.58
CA PHE A 242 9.07 -5.31 0.20
C PHE A 242 9.16 -6.65 -0.53
N GLY A 243 9.72 -7.68 0.08
CA GLY A 243 9.74 -9.04 -0.49
C GLY A 243 8.35 -9.60 -0.77
N ALA A 244 7.40 -9.41 0.15
CA ALA A 244 6.00 -9.81 -0.04
C ALA A 244 5.33 -9.04 -1.20
N MET A 245 5.58 -7.73 -1.32
CA MET A 245 5.12 -6.93 -2.45
C MET A 245 5.74 -7.38 -3.78
N THR A 246 7.05 -7.64 -3.81
CA THR A 246 7.75 -8.15 -4.99
C THR A 246 7.12 -9.46 -5.44
N TRP A 247 6.88 -10.39 -4.52
CA TRP A 247 6.26 -11.66 -4.85
C TRP A 247 4.83 -11.48 -5.37
N ALA A 248 4.03 -10.64 -4.72
CA ALA A 248 2.67 -10.34 -5.16
C ALA A 248 2.65 -9.75 -6.59
N MET A 249 3.61 -8.90 -6.93
CA MET A 249 3.78 -8.33 -8.26
C MET A 249 4.17 -9.40 -9.29
N LEU A 250 5.11 -10.29 -8.96
CA LEU A 250 5.59 -11.34 -9.85
C LEU A 250 4.50 -12.37 -10.20
N LEU A 251 3.55 -12.64 -9.30
CA LEU A 251 2.45 -13.57 -9.57
C LEU A 251 1.46 -13.08 -10.64
N LEU A 252 1.41 -11.77 -10.91
CA LEU A 252 0.45 -11.14 -11.82
C LEU A 252 1.11 -10.43 -13.01
N LEU A 253 2.41 -10.65 -13.20
CA LEU A 253 3.15 -10.29 -14.41
C LEU A 253 3.08 -11.45 -15.41
#